data_AF-A0A353S5S3-F1
#
_entry.id   AF-A0A353S5S3-F1
#
_cell.length_a   1.000
_cell.length_b   1.000
_cell.length_c   1.000
_cell.angle_alpha   90.00
_cell.angle_beta   90.00
_cell.angle_gamma   90.00
#
_symmetry.space_group_name_H-M   'P 1'
#
loop_
_entity.id
_entity.type
_entity.pdbx_description
1 polymer ?
#
loop_
_entity_poly.entity_id
_entity_poly.type
_entity_poly.pdbx_seq_one_letter_code
_entity_poly.pdbx_strand_id
1 'polypeptide(L)'
;QMAYFQQPEYIPNKTGLERLLAKYGLAAGNAYVFDERCYVTMNQQYGKLSFYYVPELHKDQLDAKHPVSRNLGNVLFLQTGAIDASEARSNGDAKVTVLAKSSPDAWTMDSNIMLSPLALSAPADKSSEKSYDLCVLVEGKFQSAFDAAPAQDGAAESSGLTASSHVARSTQAGKLFVAATSYITSPQLLQAGSTEPVALFLENALDYLNGRGDLCAMRTKGLSADGLLVTKGPIVSAVKYFNIVGLALIVAVVGLLVLLVRRQRREEIRMRYNPHDGRESGGVPAPAQEKDGNSK
;
A
#
# COMPACT_ATOMS: atom_id res chain seq x y z
N GLN A 1 -25.11 -36.48 -19.73
CA GLN A 1 -23.88 -35.80 -19.27
C GLN A 1 -24.29 -34.50 -18.61
N MET A 2 -24.44 -34.46 -17.29
CA MET A 2 -24.69 -33.22 -16.53
C MET A 2 -23.81 -33.23 -15.30
N ALA A 3 -22.62 -32.64 -15.43
CA ALA A 3 -21.69 -32.41 -14.34
C ALA A 3 -20.82 -31.20 -14.71
N TYR A 4 -21.43 -30.03 -14.91
CA TYR A 4 -20.69 -28.78 -15.09
C TYR A 4 -21.47 -27.65 -14.41
N PHE A 5 -20.76 -26.87 -13.58
CA PHE A 5 -21.22 -25.75 -12.73
C PHE A 5 -21.65 -26.06 -11.29
N GLN A 6 -21.04 -27.04 -10.60
CA GLN A 6 -20.95 -26.89 -9.14
C GLN A 6 -19.94 -25.78 -8.84
N GLN A 7 -20.37 -24.78 -8.07
CA GLN A 7 -19.48 -23.73 -7.58
C GLN A 7 -18.43 -24.35 -6.64
N PRO A 8 -17.17 -23.87 -6.67
CA PRO A 8 -16.14 -24.36 -5.76
C PRO A 8 -16.57 -24.11 -4.30
N GLU A 9 -16.49 -25.14 -3.47
CA GLU A 9 -16.72 -25.04 -2.03
C GLU A 9 -15.39 -24.79 -1.32
N TYR A 10 -15.35 -23.82 -0.42
CA TYR A 10 -14.16 -23.48 0.36
C TYR A 10 -14.31 -24.02 1.78
N ILE A 11 -13.54 -25.06 2.09
CA ILE A 11 -13.56 -25.73 3.39
C ILE A 11 -12.27 -25.38 4.15
N PRO A 12 -12.36 -24.97 5.43
CA PRO A 12 -11.18 -24.73 6.25
C PRO A 12 -10.27 -25.97 6.31
N ASN A 13 -9.00 -25.79 5.97
CA ASN A 13 -8.00 -26.86 6.02
C ASN A 13 -7.43 -26.97 7.45
N LYS A 14 -7.64 -28.10 8.12
CA LYS A 14 -7.11 -28.36 9.47
C LYS A 14 -5.83 -29.17 9.36
N THR A 15 -4.70 -28.51 9.57
CA THR A 15 -3.37 -29.11 9.37
C THR A 15 -2.71 -29.58 10.67
N GLY A 16 -3.23 -29.15 11.82
CA GLY A 16 -2.60 -29.34 13.14
C GLY A 16 -1.59 -28.24 13.46
N LEU A 17 -1.22 -27.38 12.50
CA LEU A 17 -0.36 -26.22 12.74
C LEU A 17 -1.03 -25.20 13.66
N GLU A 18 -2.36 -25.19 13.74
CA GLU A 18 -3.13 -24.28 14.59
C GLU A 18 -2.80 -24.54 16.07
N ARG A 19 -2.60 -25.81 16.46
CA ARG A 19 -2.16 -26.19 17.81
C ARG A 19 -0.75 -25.70 18.10
N LEU A 20 0.15 -25.78 17.12
CA LEU A 20 1.53 -25.33 17.23
C LEU A 20 1.60 -23.81 17.39
N LEU A 21 0.89 -23.07 16.54
CA LEU A 21 0.82 -21.62 16.58
C LEU A 21 0.20 -21.12 17.89
N ALA A 22 -0.86 -21.77 18.37
CA ALA A 22 -1.50 -21.41 19.64
C ALA A 22 -0.53 -21.49 20.83
N LYS A 23 0.36 -22.49 20.87
CA LYS A 23 1.40 -22.59 21.91
C LYS A 23 2.41 -21.43 21.88
N TYR A 24 2.54 -20.76 20.73
CA TYR A 24 3.37 -19.57 20.57
C TYR A 24 2.57 -18.26 20.68
N GLY A 25 1.29 -18.33 21.09
CA GLY A 25 0.41 -17.17 21.25
C GLY A 25 -0.09 -16.58 19.93
N LEU A 26 -0.11 -17.39 18.86
CA LEU A 26 -0.59 -17.01 17.53
C LEU A 26 -1.84 -17.82 17.16
N ALA A 27 -2.89 -17.16 16.69
CA ALA A 27 -4.07 -17.82 16.15
C ALA A 27 -4.30 -17.42 14.69
N ALA A 28 -4.33 -18.41 13.79
CA ALA A 28 -4.72 -18.20 12.41
C ALA A 28 -6.25 -18.28 12.29
N GLY A 29 -6.89 -17.25 11.73
CA GLY A 29 -8.32 -17.22 11.50
C GLY A 29 -8.73 -18.14 10.34
N ASN A 30 -9.94 -18.71 10.44
CA ASN A 30 -10.52 -19.55 9.39
C ASN A 30 -11.24 -18.74 8.29
N ALA A 31 -11.45 -17.45 8.51
CA ALA A 31 -12.12 -16.57 7.57
C ALA A 31 -11.15 -15.97 6.57
N TYR A 32 -11.59 -15.79 5.33
CA TYR A 32 -10.85 -15.00 4.35
C TYR A 32 -10.99 -13.52 4.66
N VAL A 33 -9.90 -12.79 4.51
CA VAL A 33 -9.86 -11.33 4.55
C VAL A 33 -10.01 -10.81 3.14
N PHE A 34 -10.97 -9.92 2.97
CA PHE A 34 -11.23 -9.15 1.76
C PHE A 34 -10.95 -7.69 2.06
N ASP A 35 -10.54 -6.94 1.04
CA ASP A 35 -10.14 -5.54 1.20
C ASP A 35 -10.58 -4.72 0.00
N GLU A 36 -11.14 -3.53 0.23
CA GLU A 36 -11.43 -2.59 -0.85
C GLU A 36 -10.16 -2.11 -1.58
N ARG A 37 -9.03 -2.06 -0.85
CA ARG A 37 -7.71 -1.82 -1.40
C ARG A 37 -7.13 -3.14 -1.90
N CYS A 38 -7.62 -3.54 -3.06
CA CYS A 38 -7.25 -4.79 -3.71
C CYS A 38 -6.69 -4.57 -5.11
N TYR A 39 -6.16 -5.66 -5.67
CA TYR A 39 -5.76 -5.70 -7.06
C TYR A 39 -6.95 -5.40 -7.97
N VAL A 40 -6.75 -4.48 -8.91
CA VAL A 40 -7.76 -4.05 -9.88
C VAL A 40 -7.22 -4.24 -11.29
N THR A 41 -8.04 -4.79 -12.18
CA THR A 41 -7.72 -4.84 -13.61
C THR A 41 -8.83 -4.22 -14.46
N MET A 42 -8.47 -3.74 -15.65
CA MET A 42 -9.43 -3.26 -16.63
C MET A 42 -9.71 -4.37 -17.64
N ASN A 43 -10.93 -4.89 -17.60
CA ASN A 43 -11.42 -5.87 -18.56
C ASN A 43 -12.18 -5.16 -19.69
N GLN A 44 -11.97 -5.55 -20.94
CA GLN A 44 -12.63 -4.91 -22.09
C GLN A 44 -14.15 -5.10 -22.11
N GLN A 45 -14.65 -6.21 -21.55
CA GLN A 45 -16.09 -6.54 -21.55
C GLN A 45 -16.81 -6.03 -20.30
N TYR A 46 -16.20 -6.21 -19.13
CA TYR A 46 -16.83 -5.92 -17.84
C TYR A 46 -16.35 -4.61 -17.20
N GLY A 47 -15.42 -3.90 -17.84
CA GLY A 47 -14.80 -2.70 -17.29
C GLY A 47 -13.90 -3.01 -16.10
N LYS A 48 -13.97 -2.18 -15.07
CA LYS A 48 -13.13 -2.29 -13.88
C LYS A 48 -13.52 -3.50 -13.04
N LEU A 49 -12.62 -4.48 -12.90
CA LEU A 49 -12.79 -5.62 -12.03
C LEU A 49 -11.91 -5.45 -10.78
N SER A 50 -12.55 -5.50 -9.61
CA SER A 50 -11.89 -5.44 -8.30
C SER A 50 -11.79 -6.84 -7.71
N PHE A 51 -10.58 -7.31 -7.41
CA PHE A 51 -10.35 -8.62 -6.82
C PHE A 51 -10.23 -8.50 -5.31
N TYR A 52 -11.35 -8.28 -4.60
CA TYR A 52 -11.35 -8.03 -3.15
C TYR A 52 -10.62 -9.09 -2.31
N TYR A 53 -10.52 -10.33 -2.81
CA TYR A 53 -9.77 -11.44 -2.19
C TYR A 53 -8.25 -11.39 -2.42
N VAL A 54 -7.76 -10.34 -3.07
CA VAL A 54 -6.34 -10.04 -3.28
C VAL A 54 -6.02 -8.65 -2.74
N PRO A 55 -5.97 -8.46 -1.41
CA PRO A 55 -5.48 -7.22 -0.82
C PRO A 55 -4.14 -6.80 -1.40
N GLU A 56 -4.06 -5.53 -1.82
CA GLU A 56 -2.85 -4.88 -2.30
C GLU A 56 -2.34 -3.96 -1.19
N LEU A 57 -1.26 -4.40 -0.53
CA LEU A 57 -0.71 -3.73 0.63
C LEU A 57 0.38 -2.77 0.19
N HIS A 58 0.24 -1.48 0.45
CA HIS A 58 1.26 -0.49 0.15
C HIS A 58 2.07 -0.14 1.40
N LYS A 59 2.98 0.83 1.25
CA LYS A 59 3.90 1.27 2.30
C LYS A 59 3.26 1.57 3.66
N ASP A 60 2.03 2.08 3.69
CA ASP A 60 1.32 2.41 4.93
C ASP A 60 0.81 1.17 5.69
N GLN A 61 0.71 0.05 4.99
CA GLN A 61 0.26 -1.25 5.50
C GLN A 61 1.43 -2.21 5.80
N LEU A 62 2.65 -1.81 5.45
CA LEU A 62 3.88 -2.57 5.62
C LEU A 62 4.76 -1.91 6.70
N ASP A 63 5.51 -2.70 7.45
CA ASP A 63 6.44 -2.12 8.44
C ASP A 63 7.66 -1.50 7.74
N ALA A 64 7.66 -0.18 7.60
CA ALA A 64 8.75 0.58 6.99
C ALA A 64 10.07 0.53 7.78
N LYS A 65 10.04 0.13 9.06
CA LYS A 65 11.23 0.05 9.91
C LYS A 65 11.90 -1.32 9.81
N HIS A 66 11.13 -2.37 9.49
CA HIS A 66 11.65 -3.72 9.46
C HIS A 66 12.38 -4.02 8.14
N PRO A 67 13.57 -4.66 8.16
CA PRO A 67 14.34 -4.93 6.95
C PRO A 67 13.61 -5.79 5.91
N VAL A 68 12.66 -6.63 6.35
CA VAL A 68 11.89 -7.53 5.48
C VAL A 68 10.93 -6.77 4.57
N SER A 69 10.22 -5.78 5.12
CA SER A 69 9.12 -5.05 4.48
C SER A 69 9.50 -3.64 4.02
N ARG A 70 10.61 -3.08 4.50
CA ARG A 70 11.06 -1.74 4.10
C ARG A 70 11.33 -1.67 2.60
N ASN A 71 11.09 -0.49 2.03
CA ASN A 71 11.36 -0.16 0.61
C ASN A 71 10.65 -1.06 -0.42
N LEU A 72 9.62 -1.81 -0.01
CA LEU A 72 8.70 -2.46 -0.94
C LEU A 72 7.62 -1.45 -1.36
N GLY A 73 7.29 -1.41 -2.66
CA GLY A 73 6.29 -0.49 -3.19
C GLY A 73 4.87 -0.87 -2.78
N ASN A 74 4.48 -2.09 -3.14
CA ASN A 74 3.23 -2.76 -2.78
C ASN A 74 3.50 -4.26 -2.61
N VAL A 75 2.63 -5.03 -1.93
CA VAL A 75 2.74 -6.48 -1.81
C VAL A 75 1.32 -7.06 -1.90
N LEU A 76 1.12 -8.04 -2.76
CA LEU A 76 -0.17 -8.70 -2.95
C LEU A 76 -0.29 -9.91 -2.03
N PHE A 77 -1.42 -10.02 -1.33
CA PHE A 77 -1.76 -11.18 -0.51
C PHE A 77 -2.96 -11.90 -1.12
N LEU A 78 -2.71 -12.96 -1.89
CA LEU A 78 -3.78 -13.74 -2.53
C LEU A 78 -4.48 -14.63 -1.50
N GLN A 79 -5.81 -14.58 -1.44
CA GLN A 79 -6.65 -15.50 -0.64
C GLN A 79 -6.14 -15.63 0.81
N THR A 80 -5.95 -14.48 1.47
CA THR A 80 -5.36 -14.41 2.80
C THR A 80 -6.40 -14.52 3.90
N GLY A 81 -6.02 -15.15 5.01
CA GLY A 81 -6.74 -15.02 6.28
C GLY A 81 -6.21 -13.87 7.13
N ALA A 82 -6.56 -13.88 8.41
CA ALA A 82 -6.02 -12.99 9.43
C ALA A 82 -5.24 -13.78 10.49
N ILE A 83 -4.25 -13.13 11.10
CA ILE A 83 -3.50 -13.67 12.25
C ILE A 83 -3.84 -12.82 13.47
N ASP A 84 -4.25 -13.46 14.56
CA ASP A 84 -4.28 -12.83 15.87
C ASP A 84 -2.98 -13.16 16.62
N ALA A 85 -2.25 -12.11 16.99
CA ALA A 85 -1.01 -12.20 17.76
C ALA A 85 -1.11 -11.47 19.12
N SER A 86 -2.33 -11.21 19.61
CA SER A 86 -2.59 -10.53 20.88
C SER A 86 -1.96 -11.26 22.08
N GLU A 87 -2.06 -12.59 22.13
CA GLU A 87 -1.45 -13.42 23.18
C GLU A 87 0.07 -13.43 23.09
N ALA A 88 0.65 -13.53 21.89
CA ALA A 88 2.09 -13.44 21.71
C ALA A 88 2.65 -12.06 22.14
N ARG A 89 1.88 -10.98 21.99
CA ARG A 89 2.28 -9.62 22.42
C ARG A 89 2.27 -9.43 23.93
N SER A 90 1.44 -10.15 24.66
CA SER A 90 1.40 -10.08 26.13
C SER A 90 2.50 -10.93 26.78
N ASN A 91 3.14 -11.81 26.02
CA ASN A 91 4.28 -12.60 26.47
C ASN A 91 5.59 -11.78 26.48
N GLY A 92 6.18 -11.58 27.65
CA GLY A 92 7.43 -10.81 27.80
C GLY A 92 8.67 -11.45 27.16
N ASP A 93 8.64 -12.76 26.86
CA ASP A 93 9.76 -13.48 26.23
C ASP A 93 9.74 -13.42 24.69
N ALA A 94 8.72 -12.80 24.10
CA ALA A 94 8.50 -12.73 22.66
C ALA A 94 8.30 -11.28 22.18
N LYS A 95 9.06 -10.89 21.16
CA LYS A 95 8.89 -9.64 20.43
C LYS A 95 8.08 -9.91 19.17
N VAL A 96 6.87 -9.38 19.13
CA VAL A 96 5.98 -9.48 17.96
C VAL A 96 6.11 -8.23 17.11
N THR A 97 6.48 -8.41 15.84
CA THR A 97 6.51 -7.38 14.81
C THR A 97 5.49 -7.72 13.74
N VAL A 98 4.58 -6.80 13.44
CA VAL A 98 3.63 -7.01 12.33
C VAL A 98 4.26 -6.48 11.06
N LEU A 99 4.52 -7.36 10.10
CA LEU A 99 5.20 -7.00 8.86
C LEU A 99 4.23 -6.48 7.80
N ALA A 100 3.00 -7.00 7.79
CA ALA A 100 1.97 -6.63 6.84
C ALA A 100 0.57 -6.68 7.47
N LYS A 101 -0.26 -5.67 7.18
CA LYS A 101 -1.64 -5.54 7.63
C LYS A 101 -2.58 -5.20 6.48
N SER A 102 -3.85 -5.56 6.57
CA SER A 102 -4.86 -5.09 5.61
C SER A 102 -5.16 -3.61 5.81
N SER A 103 -5.85 -3.00 4.85
CA SER A 103 -6.37 -1.63 4.98
C SER A 103 -7.42 -1.55 6.09
N PRO A 104 -7.77 -0.32 6.55
CA PRO A 104 -8.91 -0.10 7.45
C PRO A 104 -10.24 -0.55 6.86
N ASP A 105 -10.36 -0.59 5.52
CA ASP A 105 -11.57 -0.87 4.75
C ASP A 105 -11.68 -2.37 4.41
N ALA A 106 -11.10 -3.23 5.26
CA ALA A 106 -11.07 -4.68 5.08
C ALA A 106 -12.12 -5.38 5.94
N TRP A 107 -12.65 -6.51 5.46
CA TRP A 107 -13.65 -7.32 6.16
C TRP A 107 -13.34 -8.81 6.03
N THR A 108 -14.00 -9.63 6.84
CA THR A 108 -13.83 -11.10 6.81
C THR A 108 -15.09 -11.82 6.38
N MET A 109 -14.94 -12.94 5.65
CA MET A 109 -16.04 -13.87 5.39
C MET A 109 -15.60 -15.31 5.67
N ASP A 110 -16.45 -16.05 6.37
CA ASP A 110 -16.24 -17.44 6.81
C ASP A 110 -17.22 -18.43 6.15
N SER A 111 -18.26 -17.92 5.50
CA SER A 111 -19.36 -18.68 4.90
C SER A 111 -19.73 -18.12 3.54
N ASN A 112 -20.29 -18.97 2.66
CA ASN A 112 -20.69 -18.61 1.30
C ASN A 112 -19.58 -17.91 0.48
N ILE A 113 -18.34 -18.38 0.65
CA ILE A 113 -17.18 -17.80 -0.01
C ILE A 113 -17.27 -18.03 -1.51
N MET A 114 -17.28 -16.95 -2.28
CA MET A 114 -17.27 -17.00 -3.74
C MET A 114 -16.17 -16.08 -4.25
N LEU A 115 -15.04 -16.64 -4.68
CA LEU A 115 -13.88 -15.86 -5.13
C LEU A 115 -14.01 -15.43 -6.59
N SER A 116 -15.05 -14.64 -6.87
CA SER A 116 -15.29 -14.06 -8.19
C SER A 116 -15.43 -12.54 -8.08
N PRO A 117 -14.65 -11.75 -8.86
CA PRO A 117 -14.72 -10.29 -8.81
C PRO A 117 -16.09 -9.75 -9.27
N LEU A 118 -16.84 -10.51 -10.07
CA LEU A 118 -18.17 -10.12 -10.54
C LEU A 118 -19.28 -10.41 -9.52
N ALA A 119 -19.00 -11.26 -8.54
CA ALA A 119 -20.00 -11.76 -7.61
C ALA A 119 -19.75 -11.31 -6.16
N LEU A 120 -18.56 -10.77 -5.88
CA LEU A 120 -18.23 -10.11 -4.63
C LEU A 120 -18.53 -8.61 -4.73
N SER A 121 -19.09 -8.07 -3.67
CA SER A 121 -19.24 -6.62 -3.45
C SER A 121 -18.77 -6.28 -2.05
N ALA A 122 -18.25 -5.07 -1.88
CA ALA A 122 -17.88 -4.58 -0.56
C ALA A 122 -19.13 -4.48 0.33
N PRO A 123 -19.01 -4.70 1.65
CA PRO A 123 -20.13 -4.57 2.56
C PRO A 123 -20.74 -3.17 2.48
N ALA A 124 -22.08 -3.11 2.45
CA ALA A 124 -22.81 -1.85 2.54
C ALA A 124 -22.65 -1.22 3.93
N ASP A 125 -22.58 -2.07 4.96
CA ASP A 125 -22.30 -1.64 6.34
C ASP A 125 -20.79 -1.62 6.60
N LYS A 126 -20.25 -0.41 6.69
CA LYS A 126 -18.83 -0.12 6.97
C LYS A 126 -18.45 -0.37 8.43
N SER A 127 -19.41 -0.63 9.33
CA SER A 127 -19.12 -0.90 10.74
C SER A 127 -18.33 -2.20 10.96
N SER A 128 -18.43 -3.13 10.01
CA SER A 128 -17.72 -4.42 10.03
C SER A 128 -16.27 -4.34 9.54
N GLU A 129 -15.87 -3.21 8.95
CA GLU A 129 -14.55 -3.03 8.39
C GLU A 129 -13.51 -2.68 9.46
N LYS A 130 -12.36 -3.36 9.39
CA LYS A 130 -11.21 -3.09 10.26
C LYS A 130 -9.92 -3.62 9.64
N SER A 131 -8.79 -3.12 10.13
CA SER A 131 -7.47 -3.65 9.76
C SER A 131 -7.19 -4.98 10.46
N TYR A 132 -6.66 -5.95 9.71
CA TYR A 132 -6.26 -7.28 10.16
C TYR A 132 -4.76 -7.47 9.96
N ASP A 133 -4.10 -8.17 10.88
CA ASP A 133 -2.71 -8.56 10.69
C ASP A 133 -2.65 -9.74 9.71
N LEU A 134 -1.89 -9.59 8.62
CA LEU A 134 -1.79 -10.60 7.57
C LEU A 134 -0.47 -11.38 7.65
N CYS A 135 0.57 -10.72 8.15
CA CYS A 135 1.87 -11.33 8.38
C CYS A 135 2.53 -10.79 9.64
N VAL A 136 2.99 -11.71 10.49
CA VAL A 136 3.65 -11.42 11.76
C VAL A 136 4.98 -12.15 11.86
N LEU A 137 5.94 -11.49 12.50
CA LEU A 137 7.23 -12.04 12.87
C LEU A 137 7.34 -12.03 14.39
N VAL A 138 7.59 -13.20 14.97
CA VAL A 138 7.81 -13.36 16.40
C VAL A 138 9.27 -13.74 16.63
N GLU A 139 9.96 -12.96 17.47
CA GLU A 139 11.36 -13.18 17.82
C GLU A 139 11.46 -13.41 19.32
N GLY A 140 12.12 -14.47 19.77
CA GLY A 140 12.20 -14.74 21.21
C GLY A 140 12.61 -16.15 21.57
N LYS A 141 12.47 -16.48 22.86
CA LYS A 141 12.71 -17.83 23.36
C LYS A 141 11.40 -18.59 23.41
N PHE A 142 11.24 -19.56 22.51
CA PHE A 142 10.04 -20.37 22.43
C PHE A 142 10.09 -21.57 23.40
N GLN A 143 8.95 -21.90 24.00
CA GLN A 143 8.76 -23.18 24.69
C GLN A 143 8.39 -24.25 23.64
N SER A 144 8.83 -25.49 23.83
CA SER A 144 8.41 -26.56 22.93
C SER A 144 6.89 -26.72 22.97
N ALA A 145 6.27 -26.81 21.78
CA ALA A 145 4.84 -27.10 21.67
C ALA A 145 4.49 -28.57 21.97
N PHE A 146 5.49 -29.44 21.96
CA PHE A 146 5.37 -30.85 22.34
C PHE A 146 5.86 -31.03 23.78
N ASP A 147 5.12 -31.81 24.57
CA ASP A 147 5.40 -32.00 25.99
C ASP A 147 6.46 -33.10 26.24
N ALA A 148 6.67 -34.01 25.28
CA ALA A 148 7.64 -35.10 25.37
C ALA A 148 8.22 -35.42 23.99
N ALA A 149 9.31 -36.20 23.97
CA ALA A 149 9.80 -36.83 22.75
C ALA A 149 8.73 -37.80 22.20
N PRO A 150 8.60 -37.95 20.87
CA PRO A 150 7.65 -38.89 20.29
C PRO A 150 7.91 -40.30 20.84
N ALA A 151 6.88 -40.92 21.42
CA ALA A 151 6.96 -42.29 21.92
C ALA A 151 7.21 -43.26 20.75
N GLN A 152 8.07 -44.27 20.95
CA GLN A 152 8.30 -45.34 19.98
C GLN A 152 7.14 -46.34 19.98
N ASP A 153 5.92 -45.87 19.80
CA ASP A 153 4.76 -46.76 19.70
C ASP A 153 4.58 -47.21 18.24
N GLY A 154 5.23 -48.33 17.91
CA GLY A 154 4.80 -49.31 16.89
C GLY A 154 4.72 -48.93 15.41
N ALA A 155 4.77 -47.64 15.03
CA ALA A 155 4.71 -47.20 13.63
C ALA A 155 6.08 -46.89 13.02
N ALA A 156 7.15 -47.01 13.82
CA ALA A 156 8.51 -46.56 13.48
C ALA A 156 9.47 -47.69 13.04
N GLU A 157 8.98 -48.83 12.54
CA GLU A 157 9.89 -49.83 11.95
C GLU A 157 10.48 -49.42 10.58
N SER A 158 10.04 -48.29 10.00
CA SER A 158 10.49 -47.84 8.67
C SER A 158 11.37 -46.59 8.66
N SER A 159 11.63 -45.95 9.80
CA SER A 159 12.47 -44.76 9.87
C SER A 159 13.36 -44.83 11.10
N GLY A 160 14.64 -45.18 10.91
CA GLY A 160 15.66 -45.36 11.96
C GLY A 160 16.04 -44.11 12.75
N LEU A 161 15.10 -43.18 12.99
CA LEU A 161 15.26 -42.02 13.86
C LEU A 161 14.87 -42.41 15.29
N THR A 162 15.87 -42.52 16.16
CA THR A 162 15.69 -42.64 17.62
C THR A 162 15.79 -41.24 18.23
N ALA A 163 14.66 -40.68 18.67
CA ALA A 163 14.65 -39.38 19.36
C ALA A 163 14.65 -39.60 20.89
N SER A 164 15.83 -39.57 21.51
CA SER A 164 16.00 -39.82 22.96
C SER A 164 16.01 -38.57 23.82
N SER A 165 16.10 -37.37 23.22
CA SER A 165 16.17 -36.10 23.95
C SER A 165 15.07 -35.13 23.54
N HIS A 166 14.40 -34.54 24.54
CA HIS A 166 13.38 -33.52 24.37
C HIS A 166 13.92 -32.17 24.86
N VAL A 167 13.81 -31.15 24.01
CA VAL A 167 14.24 -29.79 24.35
C VAL A 167 13.00 -28.99 24.71
N ALA A 168 12.71 -28.86 26.01
CA ALA A 168 11.51 -28.18 26.51
C ALA A 168 11.49 -26.67 26.22
N ARG A 169 12.65 -26.03 26.06
CA ARG A 169 12.77 -24.59 25.79
C ARG A 169 13.93 -24.32 24.84
N SER A 170 13.72 -23.39 23.91
CA SER A 170 14.75 -22.92 23.00
C SER A 170 15.96 -22.38 23.77
N THR A 171 17.15 -22.86 23.41
CA THR A 171 18.43 -22.42 24.00
C THR A 171 18.85 -21.05 23.48
N GLN A 172 18.46 -20.71 22.26
CA GLN A 172 18.73 -19.44 21.60
C GLN A 172 17.42 -18.71 21.24
N ALA A 173 17.51 -17.41 20.94
CA ALA A 173 16.37 -16.69 20.41
C ALA A 173 16.06 -17.20 18.99
N GLY A 174 14.88 -17.79 18.80
CA GLY A 174 14.38 -18.19 17.51
C GLY A 174 13.64 -17.04 16.83
N LYS A 175 13.38 -17.21 15.53
CA LYS A 175 12.50 -16.34 14.76
C LYS A 175 11.42 -17.18 14.10
N LEU A 176 10.18 -16.74 14.20
CA LEU A 176 9.02 -17.38 13.59
C LEU A 176 8.31 -16.37 12.70
N PHE A 177 8.32 -16.61 11.39
CA PHE A 177 7.57 -15.84 10.41
C PHE A 177 6.28 -16.59 10.07
N VAL A 178 5.14 -15.91 10.20
CA VAL A 178 3.83 -16.47 9.88
C VAL A 178 3.11 -15.53 8.92
N ALA A 179 2.67 -16.08 7.79
CA ALA A 179 1.82 -15.41 6.82
C ALA A 179 0.47 -16.13 6.75
N ALA A 180 -0.62 -15.38 6.65
CA ALA A 180 -1.98 -15.93 6.66
C ALA A 180 -2.42 -16.53 5.31
N THR A 181 -1.51 -16.65 4.35
CA THR A 181 -1.77 -17.25 3.05
C THR A 181 -0.64 -18.18 2.64
N SER A 182 -0.99 -19.34 2.08
CA SER A 182 -0.05 -20.25 1.42
C SER A 182 0.25 -19.82 -0.02
N TYR A 183 -0.61 -19.01 -0.64
CA TYR A 183 -0.42 -18.57 -2.02
C TYR A 183 0.75 -17.59 -2.17
N ILE A 184 1.27 -17.02 -1.08
CA ILE A 184 2.51 -16.23 -1.11
C ILE A 184 3.71 -17.04 -1.60
N THR A 185 3.67 -18.37 -1.46
CA THR A 185 4.69 -19.28 -1.99
C THR A 185 4.34 -19.89 -3.35
N SER A 186 3.26 -19.44 -3.98
CA SER A 186 2.82 -19.99 -5.25
C SER A 186 3.76 -19.59 -6.39
N PRO A 187 3.99 -20.45 -7.39
CA PRO A 187 4.89 -20.16 -8.52
C PRO A 187 4.41 -18.99 -9.39
N GLN A 188 3.12 -18.64 -9.30
CA GLN A 188 2.56 -17.47 -9.98
C GLN A 188 3.08 -16.15 -9.38
N LEU A 189 3.38 -16.14 -8.08
CA LEU A 189 3.92 -14.97 -7.38
C LEU A 189 5.43 -15.05 -7.16
N LEU A 190 6.00 -16.25 -7.19
CA LEU A 190 7.43 -16.53 -7.04
C LEU A 190 8.04 -17.00 -8.36
N GLN A 191 8.54 -16.06 -9.15
CA GLN A 191 9.37 -16.38 -10.31
C GLN A 191 10.84 -16.02 -10.03
N ALA A 192 11.76 -16.94 -10.37
CA ALA A 192 13.19 -16.73 -10.17
C ALA A 192 13.68 -15.49 -10.92
N GLY A 193 14.35 -14.58 -10.21
CA GLY A 193 14.82 -13.30 -10.77
C GLY A 193 13.72 -12.27 -11.03
N SER A 194 12.49 -12.54 -10.62
CA SER A 194 11.42 -11.53 -10.70
C SER A 194 11.71 -10.38 -9.74
N THR A 195 11.38 -9.18 -10.18
CA THR A 195 11.41 -7.97 -9.34
C THR A 195 10.05 -7.74 -8.66
N GLU A 196 9.21 -8.77 -8.65
CA GLU A 196 7.89 -8.70 -8.05
C GLU A 196 8.03 -8.50 -6.53
N PRO A 197 7.40 -7.46 -5.96
CA PRO A 197 7.57 -7.15 -4.54
C PRO A 197 7.20 -8.27 -3.58
N VAL A 198 6.27 -9.16 -3.94
CA VAL A 198 5.89 -10.33 -3.13
C VAL A 198 7.05 -11.33 -3.02
N ALA A 199 7.75 -11.60 -4.13
CA ALA A 199 8.91 -12.49 -4.12
C ALA A 199 10.03 -11.90 -3.26
N LEU A 200 10.27 -10.60 -3.41
CA LEU A 200 11.28 -9.88 -2.63
C LEU A 200 10.96 -9.86 -1.14
N PHE A 201 9.69 -9.69 -0.78
CA PHE A 201 9.22 -9.79 0.61
C PHE A 201 9.55 -11.16 1.22
N LEU A 202 9.26 -12.24 0.50
CA LEU A 202 9.55 -13.60 0.97
C LEU A 202 11.06 -13.89 1.01
N GLU A 203 11.81 -13.50 -0.01
CA GLU A 203 13.28 -13.64 -0.02
C GLU A 203 13.91 -12.88 1.15
N ASN A 204 13.46 -11.66 1.43
CA ASN A 204 13.92 -10.90 2.57
C ASN A 204 13.53 -11.56 3.89
N ALA A 205 12.33 -12.15 4.00
CA ALA A 205 11.92 -12.90 5.17
C ALA A 205 12.86 -14.09 5.41
N LEU A 206 13.16 -14.88 4.36
CA LEU A 206 14.08 -16.02 4.44
C LEU A 206 15.50 -15.58 4.83
N ASP A 207 16.03 -14.52 4.21
CA ASP A 207 17.34 -13.97 4.57
C ASP A 207 17.37 -13.51 6.04
N TYR A 208 16.30 -12.85 6.50
CA TYR A 208 16.18 -12.39 7.89
C TYR A 208 16.10 -13.55 8.91
N LEU A 209 15.34 -14.60 8.58
CA LEU A 209 15.26 -15.83 9.38
C LEU A 209 16.65 -16.49 9.48
N ASN A 210 17.41 -16.51 8.39
CA ASN A 210 18.79 -17.00 8.34
C ASN A 210 19.85 -16.06 8.96
N GLY A 211 19.42 -14.94 9.56
CA GLY A 211 20.33 -13.98 10.21
C GLY A 211 21.07 -13.04 9.25
N ARG A 212 20.69 -13.01 7.97
CA ARG A 212 21.27 -12.15 6.91
C ARG A 212 20.41 -10.94 6.60
N GLY A 213 19.93 -10.24 7.65
CA GLY A 213 19.03 -9.10 7.50
C GLY A 213 19.61 -7.91 6.70
N ASP A 214 20.93 -7.78 6.65
CA ASP A 214 21.60 -6.71 5.90
C ASP A 214 21.42 -6.84 4.38
N LEU A 215 21.29 -8.08 3.87
CA LEU A 215 21.04 -8.34 2.44
C LEU A 215 19.68 -7.84 1.99
N CYS A 216 18.69 -7.82 2.90
CA CYS A 216 17.36 -7.31 2.62
C CYS A 216 17.39 -5.82 2.23
N ALA A 217 18.30 -5.05 2.86
CA ALA A 217 18.53 -3.64 2.53
C ALA A 217 19.08 -3.47 1.12
N MET A 218 20.04 -4.32 0.76
CA MET A 218 20.77 -4.21 -0.50
C MET A 218 19.85 -4.57 -1.68
N ARG A 219 19.03 -5.63 -1.52
CA ARG A 219 18.08 -6.09 -2.54
C ARG A 219 17.02 -5.02 -2.88
N THR A 220 16.56 -4.27 -1.88
CA THR A 220 15.48 -3.28 -2.06
C THR A 220 15.96 -1.87 -2.41
N LYS A 221 17.26 -1.59 -2.36
CA LYS A 221 17.85 -0.25 -2.57
C LYS A 221 17.61 0.33 -3.98
N GLY A 222 17.30 -0.50 -4.97
CA GLY A 222 16.98 -0.08 -6.34
C GLY A 222 15.49 -0.09 -6.69
N LEU A 223 14.63 -0.48 -5.75
CA LEU A 223 13.22 -0.80 -6.01
C LEU A 223 12.25 0.32 -5.64
N SER A 224 12.75 1.55 -5.57
CA SER A 224 11.96 2.76 -5.34
C SER A 224 11.08 3.11 -6.54
N ALA A 225 10.32 2.15 -7.06
CA ALA A 225 9.11 2.42 -7.81
C ALA A 225 8.02 2.79 -6.79
N ASP A 226 8.11 4.03 -6.30
CA ASP A 226 7.10 4.62 -5.44
C ASP A 226 5.85 4.85 -6.29
N GLY A 227 4.94 3.87 -6.29
CA GLY A 227 3.59 4.10 -6.73
C GLY A 227 3.01 5.27 -5.93
N LEU A 228 2.32 6.19 -6.62
CA LEU A 228 1.62 7.26 -5.93
C LEU A 228 0.67 6.63 -4.91
N LEU A 229 0.74 7.08 -3.65
CA LEU A 229 -0.25 6.72 -2.64
C LEU A 229 -1.62 6.98 -3.27
N VAL A 230 -2.44 5.94 -3.38
CA VAL A 230 -3.78 6.04 -3.96
C VAL A 230 -4.67 6.75 -2.93
N THR A 231 -4.47 8.05 -2.77
CA THR A 231 -5.29 8.88 -1.89
C THR A 231 -6.58 9.18 -2.63
N LYS A 232 -7.60 8.33 -2.48
CA LYS A 232 -8.97 8.75 -2.84
C LYS A 232 -9.38 9.80 -1.82
N GLY A 233 -9.27 11.08 -2.16
CA GLY A 233 -9.54 12.13 -1.17
C GLY A 233 -9.61 13.55 -1.74
N PRO A 234 -10.00 14.53 -0.90
CA PRO A 234 -10.16 15.94 -1.29
C PRO A 234 -8.87 16.55 -1.82
N ILE A 235 -7.70 16.08 -1.37
CA ILE A 235 -6.39 16.55 -1.84
C ILE A 235 -6.17 16.20 -3.31
N VAL A 236 -6.50 14.98 -3.74
CA VAL A 236 -6.33 14.60 -5.16
C VAL A 236 -7.28 15.38 -6.05
N SER A 237 -8.51 15.62 -5.60
CA SER A 237 -9.45 16.49 -6.31
C SER A 237 -8.94 17.93 -6.38
N ALA A 238 -8.44 18.50 -5.28
CA ALA A 238 -7.88 19.84 -5.24
C ALA A 238 -6.67 19.99 -6.19
N VAL A 239 -5.75 19.03 -6.18
CA VAL A 239 -4.59 19.01 -7.08
C VAL A 239 -5.04 18.88 -8.55
N LYS A 240 -6.04 18.06 -8.85
CA LYS A 240 -6.61 17.96 -10.21
C LYS A 240 -7.21 19.29 -10.66
N TYR A 241 -8.03 19.93 -9.83
CA TYR A 241 -8.63 21.22 -10.16
C TYR A 241 -7.60 22.33 -10.26
N PHE A 242 -6.58 22.33 -9.41
CA PHE A 242 -5.47 23.26 -9.50
C PHE A 242 -4.70 23.11 -10.82
N ASN A 243 -4.47 21.88 -11.28
CA ASN A 243 -3.73 21.67 -12.52
C ASN A 243 -4.55 22.02 -13.77
N ILE A 244 -5.87 21.77 -13.75
CA ILE A 244 -6.77 22.11 -14.86
C ILE A 244 -7.06 23.61 -14.92
N VAL A 245 -7.49 24.19 -13.80
CA VAL A 245 -7.99 25.58 -13.74
C VAL A 245 -6.93 26.55 -13.21
N GLY A 246 -6.20 26.14 -12.18
CA GLY A 246 -5.21 26.99 -11.52
C GLY A 246 -4.07 27.40 -12.46
N LEU A 247 -3.55 26.48 -13.27
CA LEU A 247 -2.48 26.82 -14.23
C LEU A 247 -2.97 27.81 -15.29
N ALA A 248 -4.18 27.61 -15.85
CA ALA A 248 -4.77 28.54 -16.81
C ALA A 248 -5.02 29.92 -16.22
N LEU A 249 -5.48 29.99 -14.96
CA LEU A 249 -5.65 31.25 -14.23
C LEU A 249 -4.32 31.98 -14.01
N ILE A 250 -3.26 31.26 -13.61
CA ILE A 250 -1.93 31.85 -13.43
C ILE A 250 -1.44 32.48 -14.74
N VAL A 251 -1.59 31.78 -15.87
CA VAL A 251 -1.21 32.32 -17.19
C VAL A 251 -2.04 33.56 -17.55
N ALA A 252 -3.35 33.55 -17.29
CA ALA A 252 -4.22 34.70 -17.55
C ALA A 252 -3.84 35.92 -16.70
N VAL A 253 -3.56 35.72 -15.40
CA VAL A 253 -3.14 36.79 -14.49
C VAL A 253 -1.78 37.36 -14.87
N VAL A 254 -0.81 36.51 -15.22
CA VAL A 254 0.50 36.96 -15.71
C VAL A 254 0.34 37.72 -17.03
N GLY A 255 -0.50 37.23 -17.94
CA GLY A 255 -0.83 37.94 -19.19
C GLY A 255 -1.42 39.33 -18.94
N LEU A 256 -2.36 39.43 -17.99
CA LEU A 256 -2.96 40.70 -17.59
C LEU A 256 -1.92 41.65 -16.99
N LEU A 257 -1.06 41.17 -16.08
CA LEU A 257 0.02 41.97 -15.48
C LEU A 257 0.98 42.49 -16.54
N VAL A 258 1.38 41.66 -17.51
CA VAL A 258 2.25 42.07 -18.62
C VAL A 258 1.57 43.14 -19.48
N LEU A 259 0.25 43.04 -19.71
CA LEU A 259 -0.51 44.06 -20.43
C LEU A 259 -0.56 45.39 -19.68
N LEU A 260 -0.76 45.36 -18.36
CA LEU A 260 -0.77 46.57 -17.52
C LEU A 260 0.61 47.24 -17.50
N VAL A 261 1.69 46.48 -17.31
CA VAL A 261 3.06 47.00 -17.37
C VAL A 261 3.37 47.58 -18.75
N ARG A 262 2.90 46.93 -19.82
CA ARG A 262 3.04 47.45 -21.19
C ARG A 262 2.27 48.74 -21.41
N ARG A 263 1.09 48.92 -20.81
CA ARG A 263 0.33 50.19 -20.89
C ARG A 263 1.07 51.32 -20.19
N GLN A 264 1.53 51.10 -18.97
CA GLN A 264 2.29 52.09 -18.22
C GLN A 264 3.58 52.52 -18.94
N ARG A 265 4.33 51.57 -19.51
CA ARG A 265 5.52 51.91 -20.32
C ARG A 265 5.18 52.74 -21.56
N ARG A 266 4.05 52.48 -22.23
CA ARG A 266 3.61 53.30 -23.38
C ARG A 266 3.23 54.70 -22.95
N GLU A 267 2.56 54.86 -21.81
CA GLU A 267 2.21 56.18 -21.26
C GLU A 267 3.47 56.96 -20.83
N GLU A 268 4.45 56.30 -20.21
CA GLU A 268 5.70 56.94 -19.82
C GLU A 268 6.53 57.40 -21.04
N ILE A 269 6.59 56.58 -22.10
CA ILE A 269 7.22 56.95 -23.38
C ILE A 269 6.44 58.11 -24.03
N ARG A 270 5.11 58.10 -24.01
CA ARG A 270 4.30 59.21 -24.53
C ARG A 270 4.59 60.52 -23.80
N MET A 271 4.67 60.49 -22.47
CA MET A 271 5.01 61.67 -21.66
C MET A 271 6.42 62.20 -21.92
N ARG A 272 7.39 61.32 -22.25
CA ARG A 272 8.77 61.75 -22.60
C ARG A 272 8.92 62.29 -24.03
N TYR A 273 8.19 61.74 -25.00
CA TYR A 273 8.44 62.03 -26.42
C TYR A 273 7.34 62.85 -27.11
N ASN A 274 6.10 62.87 -26.60
CA ASN A 274 5.02 63.68 -27.17
C ASN A 274 3.96 64.11 -26.12
N PRO A 275 4.28 65.04 -25.21
CA PRO A 275 3.38 65.49 -24.16
C PRO A 275 2.19 66.37 -24.65
N HIS A 276 2.19 66.81 -25.91
CA HIS A 276 1.14 67.67 -26.49
C HIS A 276 0.58 67.10 -27.81
N ASP A 277 0.05 65.88 -27.79
CA ASP A 277 -0.72 65.33 -28.93
C ASP A 277 -2.20 65.73 -28.81
N GLY A 278 -2.60 66.76 -29.56
CA GLY A 278 -3.91 67.43 -29.49
C GLY A 278 -5.10 66.65 -30.08
N ARG A 279 -5.01 65.32 -30.22
CA ARG A 279 -6.10 64.50 -30.78
C ARG A 279 -7.09 63.95 -29.75
N GLU A 280 -6.81 64.09 -28.45
CA GLU A 280 -7.70 63.62 -27.38
C GLU A 280 -7.95 64.64 -26.24
N SER A 281 -7.47 65.88 -26.36
CA SER A 281 -7.86 66.95 -25.43
C SER A 281 -9.28 67.42 -25.75
N GLY A 282 -10.27 66.68 -25.25
CA GLY A 282 -11.63 67.18 -25.12
C GLY A 282 -11.64 68.49 -24.34
N GLY A 283 -11.88 69.58 -25.06
CA GLY A 283 -12.46 70.82 -24.54
C GLY A 283 -11.65 71.61 -23.51
N VAL A 284 -10.49 72.15 -23.87
CA VAL A 284 -10.00 73.41 -23.27
C VAL A 284 -9.31 74.24 -24.36
N PRO A 285 -9.80 75.45 -24.72
CA PRO A 285 -9.11 76.31 -25.67
C PRO A 285 -7.87 76.93 -25.03
N ALA A 286 -6.78 77.00 -25.81
CA ALA A 286 -5.52 77.62 -25.41
C ALA A 286 -5.70 79.11 -25.08
N PRO A 287 -4.96 79.67 -24.09
CA PRO A 287 -5.01 81.09 -23.80
C PRO A 287 -4.40 81.89 -24.95
N ALA A 288 -5.08 82.97 -25.32
CA ALA A 288 -4.71 83.89 -26.39
C ALA A 288 -3.33 84.52 -26.15
N GLN A 289 -2.48 84.55 -27.18
CA GLN A 289 -1.26 85.33 -27.16
C GLN A 289 -1.58 86.81 -27.38
N GLU A 290 -1.15 87.62 -26.42
CA GLU A 290 -1.22 89.08 -26.41
C GLU A 290 -0.28 89.66 -27.48
N LYS A 291 -0.84 90.54 -28.32
CA LYS A 291 -0.09 91.33 -29.30
C LYS A 291 0.63 92.45 -28.57
N ASP A 292 1.95 92.45 -28.63
CA ASP A 292 2.73 93.67 -28.54
C ASP A 292 3.48 93.89 -29.85
N GLY A 293 3.10 94.95 -30.55
CA GLY A 293 3.87 95.48 -31.66
C GLY A 293 4.92 96.47 -31.16
N ASN A 294 6.07 96.56 -31.83
CA ASN A 294 6.54 97.86 -32.35
C ASN A 294 7.67 97.71 -33.38
N SER A 295 7.48 98.42 -34.50
CA SER A 295 8.43 99.16 -35.36
C SER A 295 9.74 98.49 -35.84
N LYS A 296 9.83 98.24 -37.15
CA LYS A 296 10.27 99.24 -38.16
C LYS A 296 9.74 98.90 -39.54
#